data_AF-A0A2K8NT73-F1
#
_entry.id   AF-A0A2K8NT73-F1
#
_cell.length_a   1.000
_cell.length_b   1.000
_cell.length_c   1.000
_cell.angle_alpha   90.00
_cell.angle_beta   90.00
_cell.angle_gamma   90.00
#
_symmetry.space_group_name_H-M   'P 1'
#
loop_
_entity.id
_entity.type
_entity.pdbx_description
1 polymer ?
#
loop_
_entity_poly.entity_id
_entity_poly.type
_entity_poly.pdbx_seq_one_letter_code
_entity_poly.pdbx_strand_id
1 'polypeptide(L)'
;MRKITIHENYRKKIITLSDEEVEEIRNSPTFQKTKAGLITKAENNLMSAVYFKRAFWIDLLAIAFSALMTTIVLDYFISSTGRTGLFPGGLGSVTRLMAILTFPNNIKLQGSFYFIYYFLINIPLMIFSWIKLGWRFTITTMIYICFTILFDQLLNLIPVINPTEWHMIIDYPLLHKVSAEWNGAIWLFVLGFFGGVLIGWSYGLIYKVGSSTGGTDFITMYFSTKKNKNIGIINRNLNYIIAILMIIINSFTLSASDINSPIRMTVLSHLSENQINAIEPAAKAWWEANWQYLGLPEDFDSLWKDDLTFVFQTLASNNSFTGYTSSMVLLMQFKFIFGPSLFASIILITVQAMVIDAMYPKYKFRTIMITTSEDEKVKKFLFDSGYQNEIFEWNSSVESARQQIEKKTLIVTITVVNWKSLEKAVLNLNPDMNVNVLKTRSVKGRLNIELKDGRKEKFVHNKLMANKHLLKRLDDEALVKTIKKNIEMNRKKNLRAGKSNN
;
A
#
# COMPACT_ATOMS: atom_id res chain seq x y z
N MET A 1 38.38 46.49 -8.92
CA MET A 1 39.21 45.53 -8.14
C MET A 1 38.37 44.81 -7.10
N ARG A 2 38.16 43.51 -7.27
CA ARG A 2 37.36 42.67 -6.37
C ARG A 2 38.28 41.90 -5.41
N LYS A 3 38.10 42.12 -4.10
CA LYS A 3 38.81 41.36 -3.06
C LYS A 3 38.08 40.04 -2.81
N ILE A 4 38.71 38.92 -3.15
CA ILE A 4 38.16 37.58 -2.95
C ILE A 4 38.99 36.88 -1.89
N THR A 5 38.32 36.46 -0.82
CA THR A 5 38.96 35.70 0.25
C THR A 5 38.87 34.20 -0.05
N ILE A 6 40.02 33.54 -0.07
CA ILE A 6 40.13 32.09 -0.26
C ILE A 6 40.76 31.49 0.99
N HIS A 7 40.10 30.49 1.57
CA HIS A 7 40.68 29.69 2.66
C HIS A 7 41.38 28.47 2.10
N GLU A 8 42.65 28.31 2.45
CA GLU A 8 43.54 27.27 1.95
C GLU A 8 44.38 26.75 3.13
N ASN A 9 44.29 25.46 3.46
CA ASN A 9 44.96 24.81 4.61
C ASN A 9 44.92 25.66 5.90
N TYR A 10 43.71 26.06 6.31
CA TYR A 10 43.46 26.88 7.51
C TYR A 10 44.06 28.30 7.50
N ARG A 11 44.67 28.76 6.39
CA ARG A 11 45.13 30.15 6.20
C ARG A 11 44.21 30.93 5.26
N LYS A 12 43.98 32.21 5.59
CA LYS A 12 43.16 33.15 4.80
C LYS A 12 44.05 33.85 3.77
N LYS A 13 43.83 33.60 2.48
CA LYS A 13 44.53 34.27 1.38
C LYS A 13 43.55 35.23 0.69
N ILE A 14 43.88 36.52 0.67
CA ILE A 14 43.08 37.53 -0.03
C ILE A 14 43.70 37.70 -1.41
N ILE A 15 42.91 37.45 -2.45
CA ILE A 15 43.29 37.68 -3.84
C ILE A 15 42.52 38.91 -4.31
N THR A 16 43.26 39.93 -4.73
CA THR A 16 42.72 41.09 -5.46
C THR A 16 42.77 40.77 -6.93
N LEU A 17 41.62 40.70 -7.58
CA LEU A 17 41.51 40.57 -9.04
C LEU A 17 41.08 41.91 -9.64
N SER A 18 41.60 42.22 -10.83
CA SER A 18 41.09 43.31 -11.66
C SER A 18 39.68 42.99 -12.15
N ASP A 19 38.94 44.01 -12.60
CA ASP A 19 37.58 43.77 -13.09
C ASP A 19 37.59 43.02 -14.44
N GLU A 20 38.67 43.17 -15.24
CA GLU A 20 38.92 42.41 -16.47
C GLU A 20 39.20 40.92 -16.21
N GLU A 21 40.04 40.59 -15.21
CA GLU A 21 40.33 39.20 -14.83
C GLU A 21 39.07 38.47 -14.33
N VAL A 22 38.18 39.18 -13.64
CA VAL A 22 36.88 38.64 -13.21
C VAL A 22 35.99 38.34 -14.41
N GLU A 23 36.03 39.19 -15.43
CA GLU A 23 35.23 39.03 -16.65
C GLU A 23 35.75 37.89 -17.53
N GLU A 24 37.07 37.72 -17.64
CA GLU A 24 37.71 36.57 -18.29
C GLU A 24 37.32 35.25 -17.60
N ILE A 25 37.35 35.21 -16.27
CA ILE A 25 36.93 34.04 -15.50
C ILE A 25 35.44 33.73 -15.75
N ARG A 26 34.58 34.75 -15.82
CA ARG A 26 33.14 34.58 -16.08
C ARG A 26 32.85 34.02 -17.48
N ASN A 27 33.67 34.39 -18.45
CA ASN A 27 33.58 33.88 -19.81
C ASN A 27 34.16 32.46 -19.97
N SER A 28 34.90 31.96 -18.97
CA SER A 28 35.47 30.62 -19.03
C SER A 28 34.40 29.51 -19.02
N PRO A 29 34.59 28.42 -19.81
CA PRO A 29 33.70 27.25 -19.77
C PRO A 29 33.58 26.63 -18.37
N THR A 30 34.66 26.69 -17.59
CA THR A 30 34.72 26.14 -16.22
C THR A 30 33.81 26.90 -15.26
N PHE A 31 33.71 28.22 -15.40
CA PHE A 31 32.78 29.05 -14.65
C PHE A 31 31.33 28.74 -15.02
N GLN A 32 31.01 28.73 -16.32
CA GLN A 32 29.65 28.45 -16.79
C GLN A 32 29.14 27.09 -16.30
N LYS A 33 29.98 26.04 -16.39
CA LYS A 33 29.66 24.71 -15.86
C LYS A 33 29.46 24.69 -14.34
N THR A 34 30.30 25.43 -13.60
CA THR A 34 30.19 25.51 -12.13
C THR A 34 28.94 26.27 -11.70
N LYS A 35 28.63 27.38 -12.39
CA LYS A 35 27.41 28.18 -12.18
C LYS A 35 26.16 27.38 -12.50
N ALA A 36 26.12 26.67 -13.63
CA ALA A 36 25.01 25.79 -13.99
C ALA A 36 24.75 24.73 -12.90
N GLY A 37 25.80 24.04 -12.43
CA GLY A 37 25.65 23.05 -11.35
C GLY A 37 25.16 23.64 -10.03
N LEU A 38 25.55 24.87 -9.70
CA LEU A 38 25.06 25.60 -8.53
C LEU A 38 23.59 26.01 -8.67
N ILE A 39 23.18 26.45 -9.86
CA ILE A 39 21.79 26.76 -10.19
C ILE A 39 20.94 25.50 -10.04
N THR A 40 21.33 24.38 -10.63
CA THR A 40 20.61 23.10 -10.50
C THR A 40 20.48 22.66 -9.05
N LYS A 41 21.55 22.82 -8.24
CA LYS A 41 21.49 22.52 -6.80
C LYS A 41 20.51 23.44 -6.07
N ALA A 42 20.51 24.73 -6.39
CA ALA A 42 19.60 25.71 -5.81
C ALA A 42 18.14 25.44 -6.20
N GLU A 43 17.87 25.05 -7.45
CA GLU A 43 16.56 24.63 -7.94
C GLU A 43 16.06 23.39 -7.19
N ASN A 44 16.91 22.37 -7.02
CA ASN A 44 16.55 21.18 -6.25
C ASN A 44 16.23 21.49 -4.77
N ASN A 45 17.00 22.39 -4.16
CA ASN A 45 16.73 22.86 -2.80
C ASN A 45 15.41 23.65 -2.73
N LEU A 46 15.14 24.50 -3.71
CA LEU A 46 13.93 25.32 -3.75
C LEU A 46 12.69 24.46 -4.04
N MET A 47 12.79 23.45 -4.91
CA MET A 47 11.77 22.42 -5.10
C MET A 47 11.45 21.71 -3.77
N SER A 48 12.49 21.29 -3.04
CA SER A 48 12.32 20.63 -1.74
C SER A 48 11.66 21.56 -0.72
N ALA A 49 12.08 22.82 -0.64
CA ALA A 49 11.48 23.81 0.26
C ALA A 49 10.00 24.10 -0.07
N VAL A 50 9.65 24.18 -1.37
CA VAL A 50 8.25 24.35 -1.81
C VAL A 50 7.41 23.13 -1.45
N TYR A 51 7.95 21.92 -1.62
CA TYR A 51 7.31 20.68 -1.20
C TYR A 51 7.01 20.68 0.30
N PHE A 52 8.01 20.94 1.15
CA PHE A 52 7.84 20.95 2.62
C PHE A 52 6.86 22.02 3.13
N LYS A 53 6.73 23.16 2.44
CA LYS A 53 5.81 24.23 2.87
C LYS A 53 4.33 23.95 2.59
N ARG A 54 4.00 23.09 1.63
CA ARG A 54 2.59 22.85 1.23
C ARG A 54 2.25 21.38 1.08
N ALA A 55 2.91 20.70 0.14
CA ALA A 55 2.56 19.33 -0.20
C ALA A 55 2.82 18.36 0.95
N PHE A 56 3.92 18.54 1.68
CA PHE A 56 4.29 17.66 2.78
C PHE A 56 3.22 17.54 3.87
N TRP A 57 2.59 18.64 4.30
CA TRP A 57 1.57 18.59 5.34
C TRP A 57 0.29 17.90 4.88
N ILE A 58 -0.08 18.08 3.61
CA ILE A 58 -1.22 17.38 3.00
C ILE A 58 -0.91 15.89 2.90
N ASP A 59 0.30 15.54 2.43
CA ASP A 59 0.79 14.17 2.37
C ASP A 59 0.83 13.53 3.76
N LEU A 60 1.32 14.24 4.77
CA LEU A 60 1.41 13.76 6.16
C LEU A 60 0.03 13.55 6.77
N LEU A 61 -0.91 14.48 6.57
CA LEU A 61 -2.28 14.35 7.05
C LEU A 61 -2.97 13.18 6.36
N ALA A 62 -2.75 13.01 5.05
CA ALA A 62 -3.24 11.86 4.31
C ALA A 62 -2.66 10.54 4.85
N ILE A 63 -1.35 10.50 5.14
CA ILE A 63 -0.68 9.33 5.76
C ILE A 63 -1.30 9.03 7.13
N ALA A 64 -1.47 10.04 7.98
CA ALA A 64 -2.06 9.88 9.31
C ALA A 64 -3.52 9.39 9.24
N PHE A 65 -4.32 9.97 8.34
CA PHE A 65 -5.72 9.57 8.16
C PHE A 65 -5.83 8.13 7.63
N SER A 66 -5.01 7.75 6.65
CA SER A 66 -4.91 6.37 6.18
C SER A 66 -4.52 5.41 7.32
N ALA A 67 -3.51 5.76 8.10
CA ALA A 67 -3.07 4.93 9.22
C ALA A 67 -4.19 4.74 10.24
N LEU A 68 -4.89 5.81 10.63
CA LEU A 68 -6.02 5.75 11.55
C LEU A 68 -7.16 4.86 11.02
N MET A 69 -7.54 5.02 9.74
CA MET A 69 -8.56 4.18 9.12
C MET A 69 -8.16 2.71 9.09
N THR A 70 -6.91 2.40 8.77
CA THR A 70 -6.42 1.01 8.79
C THR A 70 -6.43 0.46 10.21
N THR A 71 -5.98 1.23 11.20
CA THR A 71 -6.02 0.83 12.62
C THR A 71 -7.44 0.51 13.06
N ILE A 72 -8.42 1.39 12.79
CA ILE A 72 -9.83 1.15 13.13
C ILE A 72 -10.33 -0.17 12.55
N VAL A 73 -10.01 -0.48 11.29
CA VAL A 73 -10.43 -1.74 10.69
C VAL A 73 -9.70 -2.92 11.32
N LEU A 74 -8.38 -2.83 11.50
CA LEU A 74 -7.59 -3.90 12.11
C LEU A 74 -8.11 -4.22 13.51
N ASP A 75 -8.42 -3.22 14.33
CA ASP A 75 -8.77 -3.44 15.73
C ASP A 75 -10.24 -3.86 15.90
N TYR A 76 -11.18 -3.08 15.35
CA TYR A 76 -12.61 -3.29 15.60
C TYR A 76 -13.27 -4.31 14.67
N PHE A 77 -12.74 -4.54 13.47
CA PHE A 77 -13.37 -5.44 12.49
C PHE A 77 -12.65 -6.78 12.39
N ILE A 78 -11.32 -6.78 12.49
CA ILE A 78 -10.51 -7.97 12.21
C ILE A 78 -10.01 -8.60 13.50
N SER A 79 -9.34 -7.87 14.40
CA SER A 79 -8.82 -8.40 15.66
C SER A 79 -9.94 -8.85 16.62
N SER A 80 -11.07 -8.12 16.65
CA SER A 80 -12.27 -8.49 17.39
C SER A 80 -12.82 -9.88 17.05
N THR A 81 -12.55 -10.41 15.85
CA THR A 81 -13.03 -11.74 15.42
C THR A 81 -12.18 -12.91 15.93
N GLY A 82 -11.02 -12.65 16.57
CA GLY A 82 -10.23 -13.67 17.25
C GLY A 82 -9.53 -14.71 16.35
N ARG A 83 -9.27 -15.90 16.89
CA ARG A 83 -8.47 -16.97 16.24
C ARG A 83 -9.18 -17.64 15.07
N THR A 84 -10.51 -17.61 15.04
CA THR A 84 -11.35 -18.24 14.01
C THR A 84 -12.02 -17.23 13.07
N GLY A 85 -11.59 -15.97 13.16
CA GLY A 85 -12.19 -14.84 12.48
C GLY A 85 -11.55 -14.48 11.14
N LEU A 86 -11.41 -13.19 10.87
CA LEU A 86 -10.84 -12.65 9.63
C LEU A 86 -9.31 -12.66 9.67
N PHE A 87 -8.71 -13.00 8.53
CA PHE A 87 -7.29 -12.84 8.29
C PHE A 87 -7.08 -11.68 7.31
N PRO A 88 -6.43 -10.58 7.74
CA PRO A 88 -6.13 -9.46 6.85
C PRO A 88 -5.17 -9.90 5.75
N GLY A 89 -5.00 -9.10 4.71
CA GLY A 89 -3.96 -9.34 3.70
C GLY A 89 -2.55 -8.96 4.17
N GLY A 90 -1.54 -9.55 3.54
CA GLY A 90 -0.13 -9.16 3.65
C GLY A 90 0.56 -9.65 4.92
N LEU A 91 1.67 -9.00 5.31
CA LEU A 91 2.41 -9.40 6.52
C LEU A 91 1.62 -9.21 7.82
N GLY A 92 0.49 -8.51 7.80
CA GLY A 92 -0.47 -8.48 8.90
C GLY A 92 -0.96 -9.88 9.28
N SER A 93 -1.22 -10.76 8.30
CA SER A 93 -1.65 -12.14 8.60
C SER A 93 -0.56 -12.94 9.31
N VAL A 94 0.69 -12.77 8.86
CA VAL A 94 1.88 -13.46 9.43
C VAL A 94 2.13 -13.00 10.86
N THR A 95 2.08 -11.69 11.09
CA THR A 95 2.31 -11.08 12.40
C THR A 95 1.20 -11.43 13.38
N ARG A 96 -0.05 -11.47 12.93
CA ARG A 96 -1.19 -11.97 13.70
C ARG A 96 -0.99 -13.43 14.12
N LEU A 97 -0.60 -14.30 13.17
CA LEU A 97 -0.33 -15.70 13.49
C LEU A 97 0.81 -15.84 14.53
N MET A 98 1.90 -15.10 14.38
CA MET A 98 3.00 -15.11 15.37
C MET A 98 2.50 -14.69 16.76
N ALA A 99 1.72 -13.61 16.85
CA ALA A 99 1.13 -13.18 18.11
C ALA A 99 0.23 -14.25 18.74
N ILE A 100 -0.64 -14.87 17.95
CA ILE A 100 -1.54 -15.96 18.35
C ILE A 100 -0.78 -17.20 18.83
N LEU A 101 0.36 -17.51 18.20
CA LEU A 101 1.22 -18.65 18.55
C LEU A 101 2.04 -18.38 19.82
N THR A 102 2.54 -17.16 20.01
CA THR A 102 3.32 -16.81 21.21
C THR A 102 2.45 -16.64 22.46
N PHE A 103 1.25 -16.07 22.32
CA PHE A 103 0.36 -15.78 23.45
C PHE A 103 -1.02 -16.41 23.28
N PRO A 104 -1.16 -17.74 23.26
CA PRO A 104 -2.39 -18.40 22.84
C PRO A 104 -3.63 -18.03 23.66
N ASN A 105 -3.48 -17.77 24.96
CA ASN A 105 -4.57 -17.54 25.89
C ASN A 105 -4.75 -16.06 26.32
N ASN A 106 -3.98 -15.12 25.78
CA ASN A 106 -4.01 -13.72 26.22
C ASN A 106 -4.16 -12.75 25.04
N ILE A 107 -5.42 -12.38 24.76
CA ILE A 107 -5.80 -11.47 23.65
C ILE A 107 -5.10 -10.11 23.77
N LYS A 108 -4.94 -9.58 24.99
CA LYS A 108 -4.27 -8.29 25.21
C LYS A 108 -2.79 -8.35 24.80
N LEU A 109 -2.06 -9.40 25.20
CA LEU A 109 -0.67 -9.59 24.79
C LEU A 109 -0.53 -9.89 23.29
N GLN A 110 -1.48 -10.61 22.70
CA GLN A 110 -1.50 -10.81 21.24
C GLN A 110 -1.55 -9.47 20.49
N GLY A 111 -2.42 -8.55 20.93
CA GLY A 111 -2.52 -7.19 20.37
C GLY A 111 -1.20 -6.41 20.50
N SER A 112 -0.62 -6.35 21.71
CA SER A 112 0.63 -5.61 21.93
C SER A 112 1.82 -6.16 21.14
N PHE A 113 1.98 -7.49 21.08
CA PHE A 113 3.11 -8.12 20.39
C PHE A 113 2.93 -8.19 18.87
N TYR A 114 1.70 -8.12 18.36
CA TYR A 114 1.44 -8.00 16.92
C TYR A 114 2.25 -6.87 16.30
N PHE A 115 2.27 -5.68 16.92
CA PHE A 115 2.99 -4.51 16.40
C PHE A 115 4.50 -4.64 16.51
N ILE A 116 5.00 -5.30 17.56
CA ILE A 116 6.43 -5.61 17.70
C ILE A 116 6.86 -6.54 16.57
N TYR A 117 6.15 -7.64 16.33
CA TYR A 117 6.42 -8.53 15.22
C TYR A 117 6.27 -7.84 13.88
N TYR A 118 5.24 -6.99 13.73
CA TYR A 118 5.03 -6.21 12.53
C TYR A 118 6.20 -5.29 12.22
N PHE A 119 6.70 -4.56 13.23
CA PHE A 119 7.87 -3.71 13.05
C PHE A 119 9.12 -4.53 12.67
N LEU A 120 9.42 -5.61 13.41
CA LEU A 120 10.60 -6.44 13.19
C LEU A 120 10.63 -7.10 11.80
N ILE A 121 9.53 -7.71 11.37
CA ILE A 121 9.42 -8.37 10.06
C ILE A 121 9.55 -7.36 8.92
N ASN A 122 9.20 -6.09 9.17
CA ASN A 122 9.32 -5.04 8.17
C ASN A 122 10.76 -4.54 7.98
N ILE A 123 11.68 -4.70 8.94
CA ILE A 123 13.05 -4.15 8.84
C ILE A 123 13.75 -4.60 7.54
N PRO A 124 13.80 -5.89 7.18
CA PRO A 124 14.43 -6.32 5.91
C PRO A 124 13.76 -5.71 4.67
N LEU A 125 12.44 -5.54 4.70
CA LEU A 125 11.68 -4.99 3.59
C LEU A 125 11.84 -3.47 3.46
N MET A 126 12.03 -2.77 4.58
CA MET A 126 12.39 -1.36 4.60
C MET A 126 13.75 -1.15 3.95
N ILE A 127 14.74 -1.99 4.25
CA ILE A 127 16.07 -1.96 3.61
C ILE A 127 15.93 -2.21 2.10
N PHE A 128 15.18 -3.24 1.70
CA PHE A 128 14.90 -3.52 0.29
C PHE A 128 14.24 -2.32 -0.42
N SER A 129 13.23 -1.72 0.20
CA SER A 129 12.51 -0.56 -0.31
C SER A 129 13.42 0.66 -0.46
N TRP A 130 14.29 0.91 0.51
CA TRP A 130 15.24 2.02 0.44
C TRP A 130 16.14 1.92 -0.80
N ILE A 131 16.57 0.71 -1.13
CA ILE A 131 17.45 0.44 -2.28
C ILE A 131 16.68 0.45 -3.61
N LYS A 132 15.46 -0.12 -3.66
CA LYS A 132 14.73 -0.35 -4.93
C LYS A 132 13.63 0.66 -5.26
N LEU A 133 12.97 1.21 -4.25
CA LEU A 133 11.85 2.17 -4.40
C LEU A 133 12.28 3.60 -4.04
N GLY A 134 13.37 3.75 -3.30
CA GLY A 134 13.98 5.02 -2.96
C GLY A 134 13.59 5.52 -1.57
N TRP A 135 14.45 6.40 -1.03
CA TRP A 135 14.39 6.85 0.36
C TRP A 135 13.08 7.55 0.72
N ARG A 136 12.50 8.38 -0.17
CA ARG A 136 11.27 9.13 0.10
C ARG A 136 10.09 8.21 0.37
N PHE A 137 9.92 7.22 -0.50
CA PHE A 137 8.87 6.21 -0.38
C PHE A 137 9.03 5.38 0.91
N THR A 138 10.26 5.02 1.25
CA THR A 138 10.53 4.25 2.48
C THR A 138 10.24 5.08 3.73
N ILE A 139 10.68 6.34 3.80
CA ILE A 139 10.42 7.19 4.97
C ILE A 139 8.92 7.45 5.17
N THR A 140 8.18 7.77 4.11
CA THR A 140 6.72 7.98 4.23
C THR A 140 6.01 6.71 4.67
N THR A 141 6.45 5.54 4.18
CA THR A 141 5.92 4.24 4.62
C THR A 141 6.26 3.96 6.08
N MET A 142 7.47 4.30 6.54
CA MET A 142 7.84 4.17 7.95
C MET A 142 6.98 5.06 8.84
N ILE A 143 6.73 6.31 8.42
CA ILE A 143 5.82 7.22 9.13
C ILE A 143 4.42 6.63 9.22
N TYR A 144 3.90 6.04 8.14
CA TYR A 144 2.62 5.32 8.15
C TYR A 144 2.59 4.20 9.19
N ILE A 145 3.63 3.35 9.23
CA ILE A 145 3.71 2.23 10.19
C ILE A 145 3.77 2.77 11.62
N CYS A 146 4.58 3.80 11.87
CA CYS A 146 4.65 4.45 13.18
C CYS A 146 3.30 5.02 13.61
N PHE A 147 2.56 5.68 12.71
CA PHE A 147 1.21 6.17 13.02
C PHE A 147 0.22 5.04 13.26
N THR A 148 0.30 3.95 12.51
CA THR A 148 -0.58 2.78 12.71
C THR A 148 -0.39 2.21 14.12
N ILE A 149 0.87 2.07 14.56
CA ILE A 149 1.21 1.64 15.93
C ILE A 149 0.75 2.67 16.96
N LEU A 150 1.02 3.97 16.72
CA LEU A 150 0.62 5.04 17.63
C LEU A 150 -0.90 5.06 17.84
N PHE A 151 -1.69 5.00 16.77
CA PHE A 151 -3.14 5.03 16.87
C PHE A 151 -3.70 3.80 17.58
N ASP A 152 -3.16 2.60 17.32
CA ASP A 152 -3.55 1.40 18.06
C ASP A 152 -3.32 1.60 19.56
N GLN A 153 -2.13 2.06 19.95
CA GLN A 153 -1.82 2.29 21.37
C GLN A 153 -2.74 3.35 21.98
N LEU A 154 -3.05 4.42 21.26
CA LEU A 154 -4.00 5.44 21.71
C LEU A 154 -5.42 4.88 21.90
N LEU A 155 -5.92 4.07 20.96
CA LEU A 155 -7.24 3.46 21.05
C LEU A 155 -7.34 2.48 22.23
N ASN A 156 -6.29 1.68 22.46
CA ASN A 156 -6.25 0.75 23.60
C ASN A 156 -6.12 1.46 24.96
N LEU A 157 -5.52 2.65 25.02
CA LEU A 157 -5.36 3.40 26.27
C LEU A 157 -6.64 4.14 26.71
N ILE A 158 -7.55 4.45 25.79
CA ILE A 158 -8.77 5.20 26.09
C ILE A 158 -9.91 4.21 26.40
N PRO A 159 -10.37 4.08 27.66
CA PRO A 159 -11.32 3.01 28.04
C PRO A 159 -12.62 3.02 27.23
N VAL A 160 -13.18 4.21 26.98
CA VAL A 160 -14.49 4.37 26.30
C VAL A 160 -14.50 3.84 24.86
N ILE A 161 -13.34 3.79 24.21
CA ILE A 161 -13.20 3.33 22.83
C ILE A 161 -12.29 2.10 22.72
N ASN A 162 -11.89 1.48 23.84
CA ASN A 162 -10.95 0.37 23.80
C ASN A 162 -11.54 -0.79 22.96
N PRO A 163 -10.84 -1.30 21.92
CA PRO A 163 -11.37 -2.37 21.05
C PRO A 163 -11.71 -3.69 21.75
N THR A 164 -11.21 -3.92 22.96
CA THR A 164 -11.53 -5.10 23.77
C THR A 164 -12.79 -4.94 24.61
N GLU A 165 -13.25 -3.71 24.85
CA GLU A 165 -14.42 -3.40 25.67
C GLU A 165 -15.56 -2.81 24.82
N TRP A 166 -15.22 -1.99 23.83
CA TRP A 166 -16.15 -1.34 22.92
C TRP A 166 -16.05 -1.93 21.52
N HIS A 167 -17.20 -2.39 21.01
CA HIS A 167 -17.32 -2.99 19.68
C HIS A 167 -18.08 -2.04 18.75
N MET A 168 -17.46 -1.65 17.63
CA MET A 168 -18.01 -0.61 16.75
C MET A 168 -19.31 -1.00 16.05
N ILE A 169 -19.40 -2.25 15.58
CA ILE A 169 -20.57 -2.75 14.85
C ILE A 169 -21.29 -3.79 15.70
N ILE A 170 -20.55 -4.81 16.14
CA ILE A 170 -21.11 -5.90 16.93
C ILE A 170 -20.04 -6.57 17.77
N ASP A 171 -20.43 -7.02 18.97
CA ASP A 171 -19.62 -7.88 19.82
C ASP A 171 -19.61 -9.30 19.22
N TYR A 172 -18.65 -9.51 18.32
CA TYR A 172 -18.47 -10.80 17.64
C TYR A 172 -18.11 -11.93 18.62
N PRO A 173 -17.24 -11.74 19.63
CA PRO A 173 -17.01 -12.76 20.67
C PRO A 173 -18.28 -13.16 21.43
N LEU A 174 -19.19 -12.22 21.73
CA LEU A 174 -20.45 -12.49 22.41
C LEU A 174 -21.46 -13.21 21.50
N LEU A 175 -21.51 -12.87 20.21
CA LEU A 175 -22.37 -13.53 19.21
C LEU A 175 -22.18 -15.06 19.20
N HIS A 176 -20.93 -15.52 19.30
CA HIS A 176 -20.57 -16.94 19.39
C HIS A 176 -21.07 -17.63 20.66
N LYS A 177 -21.42 -16.85 21.70
CA LYS A 177 -21.90 -17.39 22.99
C LYS A 177 -23.42 -17.37 23.13
N VAL A 178 -24.10 -16.44 22.46
CA VAL A 178 -25.52 -16.11 22.77
C VAL A 178 -26.48 -16.41 21.61
N SER A 179 -26.00 -16.58 20.38
CA SER A 179 -26.88 -16.65 19.20
C SER A 179 -26.65 -17.88 18.34
N ALA A 180 -27.65 -18.24 17.52
CA ALA A 180 -27.53 -19.30 16.53
C ALA A 180 -26.29 -19.07 15.64
N GLU A 181 -25.43 -20.08 15.50
CA GLU A 181 -24.10 -19.95 14.89
C GLU A 181 -24.08 -19.38 13.45
N TRP A 182 -25.19 -19.51 12.72
CA TRP A 182 -25.36 -18.88 11.41
C TRP A 182 -25.19 -17.35 11.46
N ASN A 183 -25.55 -16.71 12.57
CA ASN A 183 -25.36 -15.28 12.76
C ASN A 183 -23.87 -14.91 12.80
N GLY A 184 -23.04 -15.70 13.48
CA GLY A 184 -21.60 -15.48 13.54
C GLY A 184 -20.97 -15.53 12.14
N ALA A 185 -21.32 -16.52 11.33
CA ALA A 185 -20.83 -16.62 9.96
C ALA A 185 -21.25 -15.40 9.12
N ILE A 186 -22.53 -14.99 9.16
CA ILE A 186 -23.04 -13.83 8.42
C ILE A 186 -22.30 -12.55 8.81
N TRP A 187 -22.14 -12.29 10.12
CA TRP A 187 -21.43 -11.12 10.59
C TRP A 187 -19.96 -11.12 10.20
N LEU A 188 -19.32 -12.30 10.11
CA LEU A 188 -17.96 -12.41 9.60
C LEU A 188 -17.85 -11.91 8.14
N PHE A 189 -18.82 -12.26 7.30
CA PHE A 189 -18.89 -11.75 5.92
C PHE A 189 -19.15 -10.24 5.85
N VAL A 190 -20.04 -9.73 6.71
CA VAL A 190 -20.33 -8.28 6.81
C VAL A 190 -19.07 -7.51 7.22
N LEU A 191 -18.38 -7.96 8.27
CA LEU A 191 -17.12 -7.37 8.73
C LEU A 191 -16.04 -7.46 7.64
N GLY A 192 -15.95 -8.59 6.93
CA GLY A 192 -15.03 -8.76 5.81
C GLY A 192 -15.31 -7.78 4.67
N PHE A 193 -16.57 -7.59 4.28
CA PHE A 193 -16.95 -6.65 3.24
C PHE A 193 -16.63 -5.20 3.62
N PHE A 194 -17.15 -4.71 4.76
CA PHE A 194 -16.95 -3.32 5.18
C PHE A 194 -15.49 -3.03 5.55
N GLY A 195 -14.82 -3.97 6.21
CA GLY A 195 -13.38 -3.89 6.46
C GLY A 195 -12.58 -3.80 5.16
N GLY A 196 -13.01 -4.52 4.12
CA GLY A 196 -12.40 -4.48 2.80
C GLY A 196 -12.57 -3.12 2.14
N VAL A 197 -13.77 -2.52 2.25
CA VAL A 197 -14.03 -1.17 1.73
C VAL A 197 -13.12 -0.14 2.39
N LEU A 198 -13.07 -0.13 3.72
CA LEU A 198 -12.32 0.87 4.48
C LEU A 198 -10.80 0.71 4.31
N ILE A 199 -10.27 -0.51 4.37
CA ILE A 199 -8.86 -0.77 4.09
C ILE A 199 -8.53 -0.40 2.65
N GLY A 200 -9.38 -0.77 1.68
CA GLY A 200 -9.15 -0.42 0.28
C GLY A 200 -9.12 1.09 0.05
N TRP A 201 -9.94 1.85 0.76
CA TRP A 201 -9.96 3.32 0.70
C TRP A 201 -8.69 3.91 1.31
N SER A 202 -8.29 3.42 2.49
CA SER A 202 -7.02 3.79 3.14
C SER A 202 -5.81 3.52 2.24
N TYR A 203 -5.74 2.33 1.66
CA TYR A 203 -4.65 1.88 0.79
C TYR A 203 -4.63 2.69 -0.53
N GLY A 204 -5.80 2.99 -1.09
CA GLY A 204 -5.91 3.87 -2.25
C GLY A 204 -5.40 5.28 -1.98
N LEU A 205 -5.62 5.81 -0.77
CA LEU A 205 -5.15 7.15 -0.38
C LEU A 205 -3.64 7.19 -0.14
N ILE A 206 -3.08 6.21 0.57
CA ILE A 206 -1.62 6.15 0.83
C ILE A 206 -0.81 5.92 -0.46
N TYR A 207 -1.33 5.15 -1.42
CA TYR A 207 -0.68 4.98 -2.73
C TYR A 207 -0.70 6.27 -3.58
N LYS A 208 -1.71 7.14 -3.42
CA LYS A 208 -1.74 8.47 -4.07
C LYS A 208 -0.64 9.39 -3.56
N VAL A 209 -0.33 9.31 -2.26
CA VAL A 209 0.79 10.04 -1.64
C VAL A 209 2.15 9.51 -2.12
N GLY A 210 2.19 8.34 -2.77
CA GLY A 210 3.43 7.69 -3.17
C GLY A 210 4.12 7.02 -1.97
N SER A 211 3.32 6.42 -1.09
CA SER A 211 3.75 5.61 0.04
C SER A 211 3.08 4.23 -0.05
N SER A 212 3.22 3.39 0.98
CA SER A 212 2.51 2.11 1.10
C SER A 212 2.16 1.83 2.55
N THR A 213 1.50 0.70 2.79
CA THR A 213 1.09 0.31 4.14
C THR A 213 2.15 -0.48 4.87
N GLY A 214 3.33 -0.67 4.26
CA GLY A 214 4.35 -1.58 4.73
C GLY A 214 4.03 -3.05 4.44
N GLY A 215 4.89 -3.92 4.92
CA GLY A 215 4.79 -5.37 4.75
C GLY A 215 5.02 -5.79 3.30
N THR A 216 4.20 -6.71 2.82
CA THR A 216 4.25 -7.20 1.45
C THR A 216 4.00 -6.12 0.41
N ASP A 217 3.47 -4.97 0.79
CA ASP A 217 3.24 -3.85 -0.11
C ASP A 217 4.53 -3.26 -0.68
N PHE A 218 5.65 -3.38 0.02
CA PHE A 218 6.98 -3.05 -0.52
C PHE A 218 7.26 -3.86 -1.80
N ILE A 219 6.91 -5.14 -1.77
CA ILE A 219 7.14 -6.06 -2.88
C ILE A 219 6.13 -5.79 -4.00
N THR A 220 4.85 -5.58 -3.65
CA THR A 220 3.79 -5.35 -4.65
C THR A 220 4.00 -4.01 -5.39
N MET A 221 4.43 -2.95 -4.70
CA MET A 221 4.79 -1.66 -5.31
C MET A 221 5.97 -1.81 -6.27
N TYR A 222 7.01 -2.55 -5.89
CA TYR A 222 8.15 -2.81 -6.79
C TYR A 222 7.72 -3.57 -8.05
N PHE A 223 6.88 -4.59 -7.94
CA PHE A 223 6.38 -5.29 -9.13
C PHE A 223 5.39 -4.47 -9.95
N SER A 224 4.56 -3.65 -9.31
CA SER A 224 3.61 -2.75 -9.98
C SER A 224 4.35 -1.75 -10.86
N THR A 225 5.38 -1.11 -10.31
CA THR A 225 6.25 -0.17 -11.03
C THR A 225 7.07 -0.85 -12.12
N LYS A 226 7.66 -2.02 -11.86
CA LYS A 226 8.47 -2.76 -12.85
C LYS A 226 7.65 -3.33 -13.99
N LYS A 227 6.43 -3.80 -13.74
CA LYS A 227 5.56 -4.45 -14.73
C LYS A 227 4.48 -3.52 -15.31
N ASN A 228 4.41 -2.26 -14.87
CA ASN A 228 3.37 -1.29 -15.26
C ASN A 228 1.94 -1.85 -15.10
N LYS A 229 1.71 -2.59 -14.01
CA LYS A 229 0.45 -3.26 -13.71
C LYS A 229 -0.22 -2.64 -12.50
N ASN A 230 -1.55 -2.68 -12.49
CA ASN A 230 -2.31 -2.12 -11.38
C ASN A 230 -1.94 -2.80 -10.06
N ILE A 231 -1.73 -2.00 -9.03
CA ILE A 231 -1.27 -2.49 -7.74
C ILE A 231 -2.34 -3.36 -7.08
N GLY A 232 -3.62 -3.00 -7.15
CA GLY A 232 -4.68 -3.77 -6.47
C GLY A 232 -4.73 -5.23 -6.93
N ILE A 233 -4.57 -5.50 -8.23
CA ILE A 233 -4.50 -6.88 -8.75
C ILE A 233 -3.28 -7.64 -8.23
N ILE A 234 -2.10 -7.02 -8.21
CA ILE A 234 -0.87 -7.67 -7.71
C ILE A 234 -1.01 -7.93 -6.21
N ASN A 235 -1.49 -6.93 -5.46
CA ASN A 235 -1.68 -6.97 -4.03
C ASN A 235 -2.68 -8.07 -3.64
N ARG A 236 -3.84 -8.12 -4.30
CA ARG A 236 -4.87 -9.16 -4.11
C ARG A 236 -4.31 -10.56 -4.26
N ASN A 237 -3.62 -10.83 -5.36
CA ASN A 237 -3.12 -12.18 -5.66
C ASN A 237 -2.08 -12.62 -4.63
N LEU A 238 -1.18 -11.72 -4.20
CA LEU A 238 -0.21 -12.03 -3.15
C LEU A 238 -0.90 -12.24 -1.79
N ASN A 239 -1.87 -11.40 -1.46
CA ASN A 239 -2.60 -11.50 -0.20
C ASN A 239 -3.46 -12.76 -0.11
N TYR A 240 -4.03 -13.25 -1.22
CA TYR A 240 -4.71 -14.55 -1.23
C TYR A 240 -3.77 -15.68 -0.83
N ILE A 241 -2.57 -15.73 -1.43
CA ILE A 241 -1.58 -16.77 -1.11
C ILE A 241 -1.23 -16.71 0.39
N ILE A 242 -0.98 -15.51 0.91
CA ILE A 242 -0.62 -15.32 2.32
C ILE A 242 -1.78 -15.71 3.25
N ALA A 243 -2.99 -15.23 2.97
CA ALA A 243 -4.16 -15.50 3.81
C ALA A 243 -4.51 -17.00 3.82
N ILE A 244 -4.51 -17.66 2.66
CA ILE A 244 -4.73 -19.11 2.57
C ILE A 244 -3.66 -19.86 3.38
N LEU A 245 -2.38 -19.52 3.19
CA LEU A 245 -1.30 -20.15 3.93
C LEU A 245 -1.45 -19.95 5.44
N MET A 246 -1.78 -18.73 5.88
CA MET A 246 -1.95 -18.45 7.31
C MET A 246 -3.17 -19.14 7.90
N ILE A 247 -4.27 -19.26 7.17
CA ILE A 247 -5.45 -20.00 7.63
C ILE A 247 -5.10 -21.48 7.78
N ILE A 248 -4.40 -22.07 6.80
CA ILE A 248 -3.97 -23.47 6.89
C ILE A 248 -3.09 -23.67 8.13
N ILE A 249 -2.08 -22.83 8.34
CA ILE A 249 -1.19 -22.96 9.50
C ILE A 249 -1.97 -22.76 10.80
N ASN A 250 -2.82 -21.73 10.88
CA ASN A 250 -3.64 -21.45 12.07
C ASN A 250 -4.59 -22.61 12.39
N SER A 251 -5.16 -23.26 11.38
CA SER A 251 -6.11 -24.37 11.54
C SER A 251 -5.51 -25.51 12.35
N PHE A 252 -4.24 -25.85 12.12
CA PHE A 252 -3.54 -26.90 12.88
C PHE A 252 -3.21 -26.49 14.33
N THR A 253 -3.37 -25.22 14.69
CA THR A 253 -3.18 -24.72 16.06
C THR A 253 -4.49 -24.67 16.85
N LEU A 254 -5.63 -24.87 16.20
CA LEU A 254 -6.94 -24.79 16.83
C LEU A 254 -7.22 -26.07 17.63
N SER A 255 -7.78 -25.87 18.82
CA SER A 255 -8.36 -26.96 19.61
C SER A 255 -9.81 -27.21 19.21
N ALA A 256 -10.38 -28.34 19.62
CA ALA A 256 -11.78 -28.66 19.30
C ALA A 256 -12.78 -27.61 19.82
N SER A 257 -12.46 -26.94 20.94
CA SER A 257 -13.32 -25.90 21.54
C SER A 257 -13.29 -24.58 20.76
N ASP A 258 -12.24 -24.33 19.98
CA ASP A 258 -12.16 -23.16 19.10
C ASP A 258 -13.01 -23.36 17.82
N ILE A 259 -13.29 -24.61 17.45
CA ILE A 259 -13.95 -24.96 16.20
C ILE A 259 -15.46 -24.85 16.37
N ASN A 260 -16.10 -24.22 15.39
CA ASN A 260 -17.54 -23.94 15.39
C ASN A 260 -18.38 -25.22 15.46
N SER A 261 -19.54 -25.15 16.14
CA SER A 261 -20.40 -26.31 16.41
C SER A 261 -20.80 -27.10 15.16
N PRO A 262 -21.15 -26.48 14.00
CA PRO A 262 -21.49 -27.21 12.78
C PRO A 262 -20.38 -28.14 12.29
N ILE A 263 -19.10 -27.75 12.42
CA ILE A 263 -17.99 -28.61 12.02
C ILE A 263 -17.86 -29.78 12.99
N ARG A 264 -17.96 -29.53 14.30
CA ARG A 264 -17.97 -30.59 15.32
C ARG A 264 -19.11 -31.59 15.07
N MET A 265 -20.32 -31.08 14.84
CA MET A 265 -21.50 -31.89 14.53
C MET A 265 -21.31 -32.71 13.26
N THR A 266 -20.77 -32.10 12.19
CA THR A 266 -20.50 -32.80 10.93
C THR A 266 -19.51 -33.95 11.12
N VAL A 267 -18.51 -33.80 11.99
CA VAL A 267 -17.54 -34.86 12.28
C VAL A 267 -18.19 -35.97 13.12
N LEU A 268 -18.95 -35.63 14.15
CA LEU A 268 -19.66 -36.59 14.99
C LEU A 268 -20.69 -37.40 14.21
N SER A 269 -21.46 -36.77 13.31
CA SER A 269 -22.52 -37.44 12.56
C SER A 269 -22.03 -38.41 11.48
N HIS A 270 -20.72 -38.45 11.20
CA HIS A 270 -20.12 -39.32 10.17
C HIS A 270 -19.07 -40.28 10.77
N LEU A 271 -19.13 -40.53 12.08
CA LEU A 271 -18.25 -41.50 12.72
C LEU A 271 -18.63 -42.93 12.32
N SER A 272 -17.61 -43.77 12.15
CA SER A 272 -17.78 -45.23 12.07
C SER A 272 -18.05 -45.83 13.45
N GLU A 273 -18.62 -47.04 13.52
CA GLU A 273 -18.92 -47.73 14.79
C GLU A 273 -17.70 -47.79 15.73
N ASN A 274 -16.52 -48.13 15.20
CA ASN A 274 -15.28 -48.15 15.98
C ASN A 274 -14.94 -46.79 16.60
N GLN A 275 -15.23 -45.70 15.88
CA GLN A 275 -14.98 -44.35 16.37
C GLN A 275 -16.03 -43.88 17.37
N ILE A 276 -17.28 -44.33 17.22
CA ILE A 276 -18.36 -44.10 18.19
C ILE A 276 -17.98 -44.74 19.53
N ASN A 277 -17.59 -46.02 19.51
CA ASN A 277 -17.13 -46.73 20.71
C ASN A 277 -15.91 -46.07 21.37
N ALA A 278 -15.03 -45.45 20.58
CA ALA A 278 -13.84 -44.77 21.09
C ALA A 278 -14.14 -43.44 21.81
N ILE A 279 -15.22 -42.73 21.42
CA ILE A 279 -15.61 -41.45 22.04
C ILE A 279 -16.61 -41.63 23.19
N GLU A 280 -17.35 -42.74 23.22
CA GLU A 280 -18.37 -43.05 24.23
C GLU A 280 -17.92 -42.81 25.68
N PRO A 281 -16.74 -43.31 26.15
CA PRO A 281 -16.36 -43.15 27.55
C PRO A 281 -16.15 -41.68 27.93
N ALA A 282 -15.58 -40.90 27.00
CA ALA A 282 -15.34 -39.47 27.21
C ALA A 282 -16.65 -38.68 27.15
N ALA A 283 -17.57 -39.05 26.25
CA ALA A 283 -18.90 -38.46 26.16
C ALA A 283 -19.71 -38.72 27.44
N LYS A 284 -19.71 -39.96 27.95
CA LYS A 284 -20.39 -40.36 29.18
C LYS A 284 -19.88 -39.60 30.39
N ALA A 285 -18.56 -39.59 30.60
CA ALA A 285 -17.94 -38.88 31.71
C ALA A 285 -18.23 -37.37 31.68
N TRP A 286 -18.25 -36.76 30.49
CA TRP A 286 -18.65 -35.36 30.35
C TRP A 286 -20.15 -35.17 30.64
N TRP A 287 -21.01 -36.06 30.16
CA TRP A 287 -22.46 -35.99 30.39
C TRP A 287 -22.81 -36.06 31.87
N GLU A 288 -22.28 -37.06 32.58
CA GLU A 288 -22.47 -37.26 34.02
C GLU A 288 -22.01 -36.05 34.85
N ALA A 289 -20.98 -35.33 34.38
CA ALA A 289 -20.50 -34.11 35.04
C ALA A 289 -21.35 -32.86 34.75
N ASN A 290 -22.16 -32.83 33.69
CA ASN A 290 -22.81 -31.61 33.20
C ASN A 290 -24.35 -31.68 33.11
N TRP A 291 -24.96 -32.86 33.19
CA TRP A 291 -26.39 -33.04 32.93
C TRP A 291 -27.28 -32.15 33.81
N GLN A 292 -26.98 -32.08 35.12
CA GLN A 292 -27.76 -31.30 36.07
C GLN A 292 -27.66 -29.79 35.81
N TYR A 293 -26.46 -29.31 35.45
CA TYR A 293 -26.22 -27.89 35.16
C TYR A 293 -26.87 -27.46 33.84
N LEU A 294 -26.88 -28.35 32.84
CA LEU A 294 -27.40 -28.07 31.50
C LEU A 294 -28.88 -28.45 31.34
N GLY A 295 -29.52 -29.04 32.35
CA GLY A 295 -30.90 -29.53 32.26
C GLY A 295 -31.09 -30.68 31.26
N LEU A 296 -30.06 -31.51 31.09
CA LEU A 296 -30.10 -32.68 30.21
C LEU A 296 -30.70 -33.89 30.94
N PRO A 297 -31.24 -34.89 30.22
CA PRO A 297 -31.67 -36.14 30.83
C PRO A 297 -30.50 -36.86 31.53
N GLU A 298 -30.77 -37.47 32.69
CA GLU A 298 -29.77 -38.20 33.47
C GLU A 298 -29.30 -39.49 32.79
N ASP A 299 -30.20 -40.19 32.09
CA ASP A 299 -29.93 -41.49 31.49
C ASP A 299 -29.19 -41.37 30.14
N PHE A 300 -27.86 -41.21 30.23
CA PHE A 300 -26.98 -41.21 29.06
C PHE A 300 -27.01 -42.54 28.28
N ASP A 301 -27.12 -43.68 28.97
CA ASP A 301 -26.96 -45.00 28.33
C ASP A 301 -28.13 -45.35 27.41
N SER A 302 -29.37 -44.93 27.76
CA SER A 302 -30.51 -45.02 26.83
C SER A 302 -30.34 -44.04 25.67
N LEU A 303 -29.99 -42.77 25.93
CA LEU A 303 -29.81 -41.77 24.87
C LEU A 303 -28.71 -42.14 23.88
N TRP A 304 -27.61 -42.74 24.33
CA TRP A 304 -26.52 -43.18 23.47
C TRP A 304 -26.96 -44.23 22.45
N LYS A 305 -27.91 -45.10 22.82
CA LYS A 305 -28.44 -46.16 21.97
C LYS A 305 -29.60 -45.69 21.11
N ASP A 306 -30.52 -44.93 21.70
CA ASP A 306 -31.82 -44.64 21.11
C ASP A 306 -31.85 -43.28 20.38
N ASP A 307 -31.02 -42.30 20.80
CA ASP A 307 -30.95 -40.95 20.21
C ASP A 307 -29.53 -40.38 20.18
N LEU A 308 -28.64 -41.09 19.48
CA LEU A 308 -27.24 -40.66 19.30
C LEU A 308 -27.13 -39.26 18.65
N THR A 309 -28.12 -38.87 17.83
CA THR A 309 -28.14 -37.56 17.17
C THR A 309 -28.28 -36.43 18.18
N PHE A 310 -29.19 -36.57 19.15
CA PHE A 310 -29.35 -35.61 20.25
C PHE A 310 -28.08 -35.49 21.09
N VAL A 311 -27.44 -36.62 21.41
CA VAL A 311 -26.17 -36.62 22.16
C VAL A 311 -25.09 -35.87 21.38
N PHE A 312 -24.91 -36.20 20.09
CA PHE A 312 -23.92 -35.54 19.25
C PHE A 312 -24.18 -34.04 19.07
N GLN A 313 -25.44 -33.64 18.91
CA GLN A 313 -25.80 -32.23 18.85
C GLN A 313 -25.41 -31.50 20.14
N THR A 314 -25.67 -32.10 21.30
CA THR A 314 -25.36 -31.55 22.62
C THR A 314 -23.85 -31.44 22.87
N LEU A 315 -23.09 -32.46 22.50
CA LEU A 315 -21.63 -32.45 22.58
C LEU A 315 -21.01 -31.42 21.61
N ALA A 316 -21.56 -31.32 20.40
CA ALA A 316 -21.09 -30.37 19.40
C ALA A 316 -21.43 -28.92 19.76
N SER A 317 -22.54 -28.65 20.46
CA SER A 317 -22.93 -27.29 20.85
C SER A 317 -22.15 -26.75 22.06
N ASN A 318 -21.56 -27.62 22.87
CA ASN A 318 -20.86 -27.24 24.09
C ASN A 318 -19.35 -27.18 23.89
N ASN A 319 -18.76 -25.98 24.06
CA ASN A 319 -17.31 -25.78 23.90
C ASN A 319 -16.49 -26.42 25.04
N SER A 320 -17.11 -26.82 26.14
CA SER A 320 -16.46 -27.50 27.26
C SER A 320 -16.12 -28.97 26.98
N PHE A 321 -16.80 -29.60 26.01
CA PHE A 321 -16.48 -30.97 25.64
C PHE A 321 -15.22 -31.01 24.78
N THR A 322 -14.17 -31.64 25.30
CA THR A 322 -12.87 -31.82 24.61
C THR A 322 -12.49 -33.28 24.42
N GLY A 323 -13.41 -34.22 24.69
CA GLY A 323 -13.19 -35.66 24.62
C GLY A 323 -13.03 -36.25 23.21
N TYR A 324 -12.76 -35.41 22.22
CA TYR A 324 -12.57 -35.82 20.83
C TYR A 324 -11.23 -36.54 20.66
N THR A 325 -11.23 -37.62 19.88
CA THR A 325 -9.99 -38.30 19.51
C THR A 325 -9.13 -37.43 18.59
N SER A 326 -7.82 -37.64 18.56
CA SER A 326 -6.89 -36.87 17.72
C SER A 326 -7.25 -36.89 16.23
N SER A 327 -7.78 -38.01 15.73
CA SER A 327 -8.22 -38.14 14.33
C SER A 327 -9.47 -37.30 14.05
N MET A 328 -10.40 -37.20 15.00
CA MET A 328 -11.56 -36.33 14.90
C MET A 328 -11.14 -34.86 14.90
N VAL A 329 -10.25 -34.46 15.83
CA VAL A 329 -9.72 -33.08 15.89
C VAL A 329 -9.03 -32.72 14.57
N LEU A 330 -8.19 -33.60 14.02
CA LEU A 330 -7.54 -33.36 12.73
C LEU A 330 -8.55 -33.17 11.59
N LEU A 331 -9.62 -33.96 11.55
CA LEU A 331 -10.69 -33.82 10.55
C LEU A 331 -11.45 -32.49 10.72
N MET A 332 -11.68 -32.06 11.95
CA MET A 332 -12.29 -30.76 12.24
C MET A 332 -11.38 -29.61 11.78
N GLN A 333 -10.09 -29.66 12.10
CA GLN A 333 -9.10 -28.67 11.66
C GLN A 333 -9.04 -28.59 10.13
N PHE A 334 -9.08 -29.72 9.44
CA PHE A 334 -9.13 -29.76 7.98
C PHE A 334 -10.40 -29.12 7.42
N LYS A 335 -11.57 -29.44 7.98
CA LYS A 335 -12.84 -28.82 7.58
C LYS A 335 -12.85 -27.31 7.85
N PHE A 336 -12.20 -26.85 8.92
CA PHE A 336 -12.11 -25.43 9.26
C PHE A 336 -11.38 -24.61 8.18
N ILE A 337 -10.40 -25.18 7.48
CA ILE A 337 -9.70 -24.51 6.36
C ILE A 337 -10.70 -24.02 5.31
N PHE A 338 -11.75 -24.79 5.04
CA PHE A 338 -12.82 -24.45 4.09
C PHE A 338 -14.05 -23.81 4.77
N GLY A 339 -13.88 -23.33 6.00
CA GLY A 339 -14.94 -22.67 6.76
C GLY A 339 -15.18 -21.20 6.37
N PRO A 340 -16.12 -20.54 7.06
CA PRO A 340 -16.48 -19.13 6.79
C PRO A 340 -15.30 -18.15 6.84
N SER A 341 -14.31 -18.40 7.70
CA SER A 341 -13.10 -17.59 7.85
C SER A 341 -12.34 -17.39 6.52
N LEU A 342 -12.17 -18.46 5.74
CA LEU A 342 -11.50 -18.39 4.44
C LEU A 342 -12.26 -17.50 3.47
N PHE A 343 -13.55 -17.77 3.28
CA PHE A 343 -14.36 -17.05 2.31
C PHE A 343 -14.56 -15.58 2.69
N ALA A 344 -14.76 -15.29 3.98
CA ALA A 344 -14.86 -13.92 4.47
C ALA A 344 -13.54 -13.15 4.29
N SER A 345 -12.39 -13.81 4.50
CA SER A 345 -11.07 -13.22 4.25
C SER A 345 -10.80 -13.00 2.75
N ILE A 346 -11.27 -13.92 1.88
CA ILE A 346 -11.23 -13.71 0.42
C ILE A 346 -12.07 -12.51 0.03
N ILE A 347 -13.28 -12.36 0.58
CA ILE A 347 -14.14 -11.19 0.33
C ILE A 347 -13.45 -9.91 0.79
N LEU A 348 -12.89 -9.89 2.00
CA LEU A 348 -12.10 -8.78 2.54
C LEU A 348 -11.02 -8.32 1.54
N ILE A 349 -10.18 -9.26 1.10
CA ILE A 349 -9.07 -8.98 0.17
C ILE A 349 -9.58 -8.59 -1.23
N THR A 350 -10.69 -9.19 -1.69
CA THR A 350 -11.29 -8.88 -2.99
C THR A 350 -11.81 -7.45 -3.03
N VAL A 351 -12.64 -7.09 -2.04
CA VAL A 351 -13.28 -5.78 -1.94
C VAL A 351 -12.21 -4.70 -1.74
N GLN A 352 -11.24 -4.94 -0.86
CA GLN A 352 -10.05 -4.10 -0.70
C GLN A 352 -9.38 -3.81 -2.04
N ALA A 353 -9.08 -4.84 -2.83
CA ALA A 353 -8.41 -4.67 -4.12
C ALA A 353 -9.26 -3.91 -5.15
N MET A 354 -10.57 -4.14 -5.19
CA MET A 354 -11.49 -3.40 -6.06
C MET A 354 -11.50 -1.90 -5.71
N VAL A 355 -11.55 -1.58 -4.42
CA VAL A 355 -11.56 -0.19 -3.95
C VAL A 355 -10.21 0.49 -4.20
N ILE A 356 -9.09 -0.21 -3.98
CA ILE A 356 -7.75 0.27 -4.37
C ILE A 356 -7.71 0.60 -5.87
N ASP A 357 -8.17 -0.31 -6.73
CA ASP A 357 -8.15 -0.13 -8.18
C ASP A 357 -9.06 1.02 -8.64
N ALA A 358 -10.15 1.29 -7.92
CA ALA A 358 -11.03 2.43 -8.16
C ALA A 358 -10.40 3.76 -7.71
N MET A 359 -9.78 3.76 -6.53
CA MET A 359 -9.16 4.95 -5.93
C MET A 359 -7.85 5.34 -6.60
N TYR A 360 -7.02 4.36 -6.98
CA TYR A 360 -5.69 4.56 -7.55
C TYR A 360 -5.52 3.85 -8.91
N PRO A 361 -6.24 4.28 -9.97
CA PRO A 361 -6.17 3.66 -11.29
C PRO A 361 -4.91 4.07 -12.09
N LYS A 362 -3.73 4.18 -11.44
CA LYS A 362 -2.50 4.72 -12.05
C LYS A 362 -2.08 4.00 -13.32
N TYR A 363 -2.19 2.67 -13.34
CA TYR A 363 -1.81 1.81 -14.47
C TYR A 363 -3.01 1.34 -15.30
N LYS A 364 -4.17 2.02 -15.17
CA LYS A 364 -5.37 1.69 -15.92
C LYS A 364 -5.36 2.48 -17.22
N PHE A 365 -5.13 1.80 -18.35
CA PHE A 365 -5.06 2.42 -19.66
C PHE A 365 -6.44 2.57 -20.32
N ARG A 366 -6.55 3.60 -21.15
CA ARG A 366 -7.63 3.85 -22.09
C ARG A 366 -7.03 4.21 -23.44
N THR A 367 -7.71 3.75 -24.48
CA THR A 367 -7.43 4.14 -25.85
C THR A 367 -8.43 5.23 -26.17
N ILE A 368 -7.93 6.44 -26.37
CA ILE A 368 -8.72 7.62 -26.65
C ILE A 368 -8.63 7.88 -28.15
N MET A 369 -9.77 7.91 -28.81
CA MET A 369 -9.88 8.26 -30.23
C MET A 369 -10.45 9.67 -30.31
N ILE A 370 -9.66 10.60 -30.82
CA ILE A 370 -9.99 12.02 -30.91
C ILE A 370 -10.17 12.37 -32.38
N THR A 371 -11.41 12.60 -32.81
CA THR A 371 -11.71 13.02 -34.18
C THR A 371 -11.88 14.54 -34.22
N THR A 372 -11.04 15.24 -34.98
CA THR A 372 -10.99 16.71 -35.05
C THR A 372 -10.57 17.19 -36.43
N SER A 373 -10.96 18.42 -36.79
CA SER A 373 -10.43 19.16 -37.95
C SER A 373 -9.11 19.89 -37.62
N GLU A 374 -8.77 20.04 -36.35
CA GLU A 374 -7.57 20.76 -35.87
C GLU A 374 -6.58 19.80 -35.19
N ASP A 375 -6.17 18.74 -35.88
CA ASP A 375 -5.30 17.68 -35.36
C ASP A 375 -3.93 18.20 -34.88
N GLU A 376 -3.31 19.12 -35.62
CA GLU A 376 -2.01 19.70 -35.25
C GLU A 376 -2.06 20.46 -33.92
N LYS A 377 -3.16 21.18 -33.63
CA LYS A 377 -3.31 21.88 -32.34
C LYS A 377 -3.44 20.89 -31.19
N VAL A 378 -4.18 19.81 -31.39
CA VAL A 378 -4.33 18.73 -30.38
C VAL A 378 -3.01 18.02 -30.14
N LYS A 379 -2.28 17.64 -31.20
CA LYS A 379 -0.95 17.01 -31.09
C LYS A 379 0.01 17.90 -30.31
N LYS A 380 0.12 19.18 -30.69
CA LYS A 380 0.97 20.16 -30.00
C LYS A 380 0.62 20.27 -28.52
N PHE A 381 -0.67 20.39 -28.19
CA PHE A 381 -1.12 20.44 -26.80
C PHE A 381 -0.74 19.19 -26.00
N LEU A 382 -0.90 17.99 -26.58
CA LEU A 382 -0.53 16.74 -25.92
C LEU A 382 0.98 16.66 -25.65
N PHE A 383 1.82 17.02 -26.64
CA PHE A 383 3.27 17.06 -26.48
C PHE A 383 3.72 18.12 -25.45
N ASP A 384 3.14 19.32 -25.49
CA ASP A 384 3.41 20.39 -24.53
C ASP A 384 2.98 20.01 -23.10
N SER A 385 1.94 19.19 -22.99
CA SER A 385 1.48 18.59 -21.73
C SER A 385 2.35 17.40 -21.27
N GLY A 386 3.42 17.07 -22.00
CA GLY A 386 4.37 16.04 -21.63
C GLY A 386 4.01 14.63 -22.09
N TYR A 387 3.06 14.46 -23.02
CA TYR A 387 2.80 13.17 -23.66
C TYR A 387 3.98 12.79 -24.57
N GLN A 388 4.51 11.57 -24.43
CA GLN A 388 5.73 11.13 -25.15
C GLN A 388 5.54 9.82 -25.92
N ASN A 389 4.30 9.37 -26.08
CA ASN A 389 4.02 8.12 -26.80
C ASN A 389 3.62 8.42 -28.24
N GLU A 390 3.62 7.37 -29.05
CA GLU A 390 3.14 7.42 -30.43
C GLU A 390 1.65 7.82 -30.45
N ILE A 391 1.33 8.75 -31.34
CA ILE A 391 -0.03 9.16 -31.68
C ILE A 391 -0.31 8.56 -33.06
N PHE A 392 -1.26 7.63 -33.13
CA PHE A 392 -1.66 7.07 -34.42
C PHE A 392 -2.67 8.01 -35.08
N GLU A 393 -2.52 8.23 -36.38
CA GLU A 393 -3.34 9.16 -37.14
C GLU A 393 -4.09 8.40 -38.24
N TRP A 394 -5.40 8.63 -38.32
CA TRP A 394 -6.27 8.03 -39.32
C TRP A 394 -7.11 9.11 -40.00
N ASN A 395 -7.03 9.21 -41.33
CA ASN A 395 -7.84 10.14 -42.11
C ASN A 395 -9.31 9.71 -42.09
N SER A 396 -10.20 10.62 -41.69
CA SER A 396 -11.64 10.35 -41.57
C SER A 396 -12.45 11.49 -42.15
N SER A 397 -13.19 11.26 -43.22
CA SER A 397 -14.18 12.23 -43.69
C SER A 397 -15.49 12.06 -42.92
N VAL A 398 -16.11 13.19 -42.54
CA VAL A 398 -17.51 13.20 -42.14
C VAL A 398 -18.31 13.74 -43.31
N GLU A 399 -19.13 12.88 -43.91
CA GLU A 399 -20.06 13.24 -44.97
C GLU A 399 -21.38 13.64 -44.33
N SER A 400 -21.69 14.94 -44.35
CA SER A 400 -23.03 15.44 -44.06
C SER A 400 -23.73 15.71 -45.39
N ALA A 401 -25.06 15.63 -45.43
CA ALA A 401 -25.88 15.80 -46.64
C ALA A 401 -25.64 17.11 -47.42
N ARG A 402 -24.82 18.04 -46.91
CA ARG A 402 -24.48 19.33 -47.53
C ARG A 402 -22.98 19.63 -47.64
N GLN A 403 -22.08 18.86 -47.03
CA GLN A 403 -20.63 19.14 -47.03
C GLN A 403 -19.80 17.92 -46.60
N GLN A 404 -18.69 17.69 -47.31
CA GLN A 404 -17.64 16.76 -46.90
C GLN A 404 -16.61 17.54 -46.08
N ILE A 405 -16.53 17.26 -44.78
CA ILE A 405 -15.53 17.86 -43.90
C ILE A 405 -14.45 16.81 -43.68
N GLU A 406 -13.24 17.08 -44.17
CA GLU A 406 -12.07 16.27 -43.83
C GLU A 406 -11.72 16.46 -42.36
N LYS A 407 -11.71 15.36 -41.62
CA LYS A 407 -11.24 15.29 -40.24
C LYS A 407 -10.13 14.26 -40.14
N LYS A 408 -9.41 14.28 -39.03
CA LYS A 408 -8.47 13.22 -38.66
C LYS A 408 -8.83 12.67 -37.31
N THR A 409 -8.65 11.37 -37.17
CA THR A 409 -8.83 10.64 -35.92
C THR A 409 -7.46 10.30 -35.34
N LEU A 410 -7.14 10.91 -34.20
CA LEU A 410 -5.95 10.65 -33.42
C LEU A 410 -6.26 9.55 -32.40
N ILE A 411 -5.50 8.46 -32.42
CA ILE A 411 -5.62 7.38 -31.46
C ILE A 411 -4.44 7.45 -30.50
N VAL A 412 -4.73 7.74 -29.24
CA VAL A 412 -3.73 7.85 -28.18
C VAL A 412 -4.01 6.85 -27.08
N THR A 413 -2.96 6.21 -26.59
CA THR A 413 -3.06 5.35 -25.41
C THR A 413 -2.50 6.12 -24.21
N ILE A 414 -3.33 6.27 -23.18
CA ILE A 414 -3.01 7.08 -21.99
C ILE A 414 -3.67 6.46 -20.76
N THR A 415 -3.15 6.76 -19.56
CA THR A 415 -3.78 6.31 -18.32
C THR A 415 -5.05 7.09 -18.03
N VAL A 416 -6.01 6.47 -17.31
CA VAL A 416 -7.25 7.13 -16.86
C VAL A 416 -6.93 8.40 -16.07
N VAL A 417 -5.89 8.36 -15.23
CA VAL A 417 -5.47 9.50 -14.39
C VAL A 417 -5.00 10.67 -15.27
N ASN A 418 -4.12 10.40 -16.24
CA ASN A 418 -3.57 11.45 -17.09
C ASN A 418 -4.63 11.99 -18.06
N TRP A 419 -5.47 11.13 -18.64
CA TRP A 419 -6.55 11.57 -19.51
C TRP A 419 -7.48 12.54 -18.79
N LYS A 420 -7.92 12.20 -17.57
CA LYS A 420 -8.81 13.05 -16.76
C LYS A 420 -8.23 14.45 -16.50
N SER A 421 -6.90 14.58 -16.41
CA SER A 421 -6.24 15.89 -16.26
C SER A 421 -6.18 16.73 -17.54
N LEU A 422 -6.28 16.10 -18.71
CA LEU A 422 -6.13 16.74 -20.01
C LEU A 422 -7.46 16.93 -20.75
N GLU A 423 -8.43 16.06 -20.50
CA GLU A 423 -9.72 15.96 -21.20
C GLU A 423 -10.42 17.30 -21.40
N LYS A 424 -10.65 18.06 -20.31
CA LYS A 424 -11.32 19.36 -20.39
C LYS A 424 -10.55 20.36 -21.26
N ALA A 425 -9.22 20.36 -21.18
CA ALA A 425 -8.38 21.26 -21.96
C ALA A 425 -8.35 20.86 -23.45
N VAL A 426 -8.33 19.56 -23.74
CA VAL A 426 -8.40 19.02 -25.12
C VAL A 426 -9.74 19.39 -25.77
N LEU A 427 -10.86 19.16 -25.06
CA LEU A 427 -12.21 19.48 -25.56
C LEU A 427 -12.42 20.98 -25.79
N ASN A 428 -11.70 21.84 -25.06
CA ASN A 428 -11.77 23.29 -25.25
C ASN A 428 -10.98 23.79 -26.47
N LEU A 429 -10.14 22.97 -27.11
CA LEU A 429 -9.36 23.39 -28.28
C LEU A 429 -10.25 23.54 -29.52
N ASN A 430 -11.22 22.65 -29.69
CA ASN A 430 -12.14 22.65 -30.82
C ASN A 430 -13.52 22.14 -30.37
N PRO A 431 -14.59 22.97 -30.46
CA PRO A 431 -15.95 22.57 -30.12
C PRO A 431 -16.50 21.39 -30.94
N ASP A 432 -16.04 21.21 -32.18
CA ASP A 432 -16.51 20.17 -33.11
C ASP A 432 -15.75 18.84 -32.99
N MET A 433 -14.98 18.69 -31.90
CA MET A 433 -14.19 17.52 -31.59
C MET A 433 -15.07 16.40 -31.02
N ASN A 434 -14.89 15.18 -31.54
CA ASN A 434 -15.49 13.98 -30.96
C ASN A 434 -14.41 13.15 -30.26
N VAL A 435 -14.70 12.65 -29.06
CA VAL A 435 -13.77 11.83 -28.29
C VAL A 435 -14.43 10.53 -27.87
N ASN A 436 -13.94 9.41 -28.39
CA ASN A 436 -14.36 8.07 -28.01
C ASN A 436 -13.33 7.44 -27.06
N VAL A 437 -13.80 6.92 -25.92
CA VAL A 437 -12.95 6.31 -24.88
C VAL A 437 -13.16 4.80 -24.85
N LEU A 438 -12.16 4.05 -25.33
CA LEU A 438 -12.18 2.59 -25.37
C LEU A 438 -11.42 1.98 -24.19
N LYS A 439 -11.93 0.84 -23.67
CA LYS A 439 -11.26 0.07 -22.61
C LYS A 439 -10.09 -0.72 -23.19
N THR A 440 -8.86 -0.30 -22.90
CA THR A 440 -7.65 -1.05 -23.26
C THR A 440 -7.46 -2.24 -22.32
N ARG A 441 -7.38 -3.46 -22.86
CA ARG A 441 -7.10 -4.68 -22.07
C ARG A 441 -5.66 -4.72 -21.55
N SER A 442 -4.71 -4.41 -22.42
CA SER A 442 -3.27 -4.40 -22.08
C SER A 442 -2.48 -3.61 -23.11
N VAL A 443 -1.40 -2.98 -22.67
CA VAL A 443 -0.39 -2.36 -23.55
C VAL A 443 0.88 -3.21 -23.45
N LYS A 444 1.42 -3.65 -24.59
CA LYS A 444 2.71 -4.37 -24.66
C LYS A 444 3.72 -3.49 -25.39
N GLY A 445 4.94 -3.41 -24.88
CA GLY A 445 6.00 -2.54 -25.43
C GLY A 445 6.40 -1.42 -24.47
N ARG A 446 7.17 -0.46 -24.98
CA ARG A 446 7.64 0.70 -24.21
C ARG A 446 6.60 1.81 -24.31
N LEU A 447 5.84 2.03 -23.24
CA LEU A 447 4.93 3.16 -23.11
C LEU A 447 5.36 4.03 -21.93
N ASN A 448 5.54 5.32 -22.17
CA ASN A 448 5.80 6.34 -21.17
C ASN A 448 4.50 6.69 -20.45
N ILE A 449 4.47 6.43 -19.15
CA ILE A 449 3.27 6.58 -18.31
C ILE A 449 3.19 7.97 -17.69
N GLU A 450 4.33 8.60 -17.41
CA GLU A 450 4.38 9.90 -16.78
C GLU A 450 4.30 11.01 -17.82
N LEU A 451 3.44 12.00 -17.57
CA LEU A 451 3.42 13.25 -18.31
C LEU A 451 4.60 14.11 -17.85
N LYS A 452 5.59 14.33 -18.73
CA LYS A 452 6.74 15.21 -18.43
C LYS A 452 6.44 16.63 -18.90
N ASP A 453 5.52 17.32 -18.22
CA ASP A 453 5.12 18.69 -18.62
C ASP A 453 6.15 19.77 -18.24
N GLY A 454 7.14 19.44 -17.38
CA GLY A 454 8.18 20.35 -16.93
C GLY A 454 7.66 21.58 -16.17
N ARG A 455 6.37 21.66 -15.81
CA ARG A 455 5.74 22.86 -15.25
C ARG A 455 6.26 23.17 -13.86
N LYS A 456 6.52 22.15 -13.04
CA LYS A 456 7.10 22.30 -11.70
C LYS A 456 8.52 22.83 -11.78
N GLU A 457 9.33 22.26 -12.68
CA GLU A 457 10.71 22.65 -12.95
C GLU A 457 10.76 24.10 -13.47
N LYS A 458 9.91 24.45 -14.45
CA LYS A 458 9.77 25.82 -14.97
C LYS A 458 9.34 26.81 -13.89
N PHE A 459 8.37 26.45 -13.04
CA PHE A 459 7.94 27.31 -11.93
C PHE A 459 9.08 27.59 -10.95
N VAL A 460 9.84 26.55 -10.56
CA VAL A 460 10.99 26.71 -9.66
C VAL A 460 12.11 27.50 -10.32
N HIS A 461 12.41 27.23 -11.58
CA HIS A 461 13.39 27.97 -12.37
C HIS A 461 13.02 29.46 -12.43
N ASN A 462 11.79 29.78 -12.81
CA ASN A 462 11.31 31.17 -12.87
C ASN A 462 11.37 31.86 -11.50
N LYS A 463 11.02 31.13 -10.42
CA LYS A 463 11.08 31.64 -9.05
C LYS A 463 12.52 31.89 -8.58
N LEU A 464 13.47 31.05 -9.00
CA LEU A 464 14.90 31.27 -8.77
C LEU A 464 15.38 32.49 -9.55
N MET A 465 15.04 32.58 -10.83
CA MET A 465 15.46 33.66 -11.73
C MET A 465 14.91 35.02 -11.31
N ALA A 466 13.73 35.07 -10.70
CA ALA A 466 13.16 36.29 -10.13
C ALA A 466 13.92 36.80 -8.88
N ASN A 467 14.66 35.94 -8.17
CA ASN A 467 15.37 36.31 -6.95
C ASN A 467 16.79 36.85 -7.26
N LYS A 468 16.87 38.16 -7.55
CA LYS A 468 18.12 38.86 -7.89
C LYS A 468 19.23 38.67 -6.85
N HIS A 469 18.89 38.68 -5.56
CA HIS A 469 19.87 38.52 -4.48
C HIS A 469 20.47 37.11 -4.46
N LEU A 470 19.63 36.08 -4.60
CA LEU A 470 20.08 34.69 -4.63
C LEU A 470 20.94 34.41 -5.87
N LEU A 471 20.56 34.93 -7.03
CA LEU A 471 21.36 34.82 -8.26
C LEU A 471 22.74 35.45 -8.10
N LYS A 472 22.83 36.66 -7.52
CA LYS A 472 24.11 37.32 -7.24
C LYS A 472 24.99 36.48 -6.32
N ARG A 473 24.40 35.91 -5.27
CA ARG A 473 25.13 35.01 -4.35
C ARG A 473 25.65 33.75 -5.05
N LEU A 474 24.86 33.14 -5.92
CA LEU A 474 25.28 31.96 -6.70
C LEU A 474 26.39 32.31 -7.70
N ASP A 475 26.33 33.49 -8.32
CA ASP A 475 27.37 34.00 -9.22
C ASP A 475 28.70 34.19 -8.48
N ASP A 476 28.67 34.84 -7.32
CA ASP A 476 29.84 35.06 -6.48
C ASP A 476 30.42 33.74 -5.95
N GLU A 477 29.57 32.77 -5.57
CA GLU A 477 30.02 31.44 -5.17
C GLU A 477 30.64 30.65 -6.35
N ALA A 478 30.08 30.77 -7.55
CA ALA A 478 30.64 30.18 -8.76
C ALA A 478 32.02 30.76 -9.09
N LEU A 479 32.20 32.07 -8.90
CA LEU A 479 33.46 32.78 -9.11
C LEU A 479 34.54 32.23 -8.16
N VAL A 480 34.24 32.19 -6.85
CA VAL A 480 35.16 31.67 -5.82
C VAL A 480 35.56 30.22 -6.10
N LYS A 481 34.59 29.36 -6.45
CA LYS A 481 34.87 27.95 -6.75
C LYS A 481 35.71 27.76 -8.01
N THR A 482 35.48 28.58 -9.03
CA THR A 482 36.25 28.53 -10.27
C THR A 482 37.69 28.96 -10.03
N ILE A 483 37.90 30.05 -9.27
CA ILE A 483 39.25 30.50 -8.90
C ILE A 483 40.00 29.42 -8.12
N LYS A 484 39.34 28.80 -7.12
CA LYS A 484 39.93 27.68 -6.37
C LYS A 484 40.35 26.53 -7.28
N LYS A 485 39.50 26.12 -8.23
CA LYS A 485 39.82 25.07 -9.20
C LYS A 485 40.99 25.44 -10.10
N ASN A 486 41.05 26.67 -10.59
CA ASN A 486 42.15 27.13 -11.45
C ASN A 486 43.48 27.15 -10.69
N ILE A 487 43.50 27.59 -9.43
CA ILE A 487 44.68 27.55 -8.56
C ILE A 487 45.13 26.09 -8.36
N GLU A 488 44.21 25.17 -8.09
CA GLU A 488 44.52 23.76 -7.88
C GLU A 488 45.05 23.08 -9.16
N MET A 489 44.47 23.41 -10.32
CA MET A 489 44.95 22.92 -11.63
C MET A 489 46.36 23.42 -11.94
N ASN A 490 46.64 24.71 -11.70
CA ASN A 490 47.97 25.27 -11.90
C ASN A 490 49.01 24.63 -10.97
N ARG A 491 48.65 24.36 -9.71
CA ARG A 491 49.51 23.58 -8.79
C ARG A 491 49.80 22.17 -9.28
N LYS A 492 48.77 21.43 -9.73
CA LYS A 492 48.94 20.08 -10.27
C LYS A 492 49.80 20.07 -11.53
N LYS A 493 49.68 21.09 -12.39
CA LYS A 493 50.50 21.27 -13.59
C LYS A 493 51.96 21.52 -13.22
N ASN A 494 52.23 22.39 -12.25
CA ASN A 494 53.57 22.68 -11.76
C ASN A 494 54.22 21.46 -11.06
N LEU A 495 53.46 20.68 -10.29
CA LEU A 495 53.94 19.43 -9.67
C LEU A 495 54.26 18.34 -10.70
N ARG A 496 53.52 18.29 -11.82
CA ARG A 496 53.80 17.35 -12.92
C ARG A 496 55.00 17.79 -13.76
N ALA A 497 55.16 19.09 -14.01
CA ALA A 497 56.33 19.64 -14.68
C ALA A 497 57.61 19.42 -13.86
N GLY A 498 57.56 19.57 -12.53
CA GLY A 498 58.68 19.29 -11.64
C GLY A 498 59.08 17.81 -11.52
N LYS A 499 58.19 16.87 -11.87
CA LYS A 499 58.50 15.43 -11.96
C LYS A 499 59.01 14.98 -13.34
N SER A 500 58.97 15.85 -14.35
CA SER A 500 59.47 15.58 -15.70
C SER A 500 60.91 16.04 -15.91
N ASN A 501 61.45 16.81 -14.95
CA ASN A 501 62.82 17.37 -14.97
C ASN A 501 63.77 16.70 -13.97
N ASN A 502 63.33 15.60 -13.35
CA ASN A 502 64.14 14.63 -12.61
C ASN A 502 63.91 13.27 -13.25
#